data_AF-A0A930PVT9-F1
#
_entry.id   AF-A0A930PVT9-F1
#
_cell.length_a   1.000
_cell.length_b   1.000
_cell.length_c   1.000
_cell.angle_alpha   90.00
_cell.angle_beta   90.00
_cell.angle_gamma   90.00
#
_symmetry.space_group_name_H-M   'P 1'
#
loop_
_entity.id
_entity.type
_entity.pdbx_description
1 polymer ?
#
loop_
_entity_poly.entity_id
_entity_poly.type
_entity_poly.pdbx_seq_one_letter_code
_entity_poly.pdbx_strand_id
1 'polypeptide(L)'
;MEGPEIKFAEVEIDNGIHGKRHVRFETGRLAKQAAGSVLVTIDDETTLLSATAIGKSPREGFDFFPLTVDVEERMYAGGKIPASYFRREGRPSTEAILAARLIDRPLRPAFTKGIRNEVQVVVTVLTYEPDEIYNTFAINAASASTSLSGAPFNGPIGGVRMALIDGQWVCFPKYSQLENAVFDMAVAGRIVTKADGTEDVAIMMVEAEATDNSWKLIKEDGQTAPTEEIVAEGLEAAKPFIAALCKAQADLVARAGKPALELPFFGGHGEDVDAAVEAFAADRLAEVYSIAGKQE
;
A
#
# COMPACT_ATOMS: atom_id res chain seq x y z
N MET A 1 16.30 -18.00 2.92
CA MET A 1 17.76 -18.03 3.16
C MET A 1 18.01 -18.04 4.67
N GLU A 2 19.07 -18.69 5.16
CA GLU A 2 19.35 -18.80 6.61
C GLU A 2 20.55 -17.93 7.03
N GLY A 3 20.44 -17.29 8.19
CA GLY A 3 21.49 -16.46 8.80
C GLY A 3 21.02 -15.85 10.13
N PRO A 4 21.90 -15.68 11.13
CA PRO A 4 21.50 -15.20 12.46
C PRO A 4 20.97 -13.76 12.47
N GLU A 5 21.35 -12.95 11.48
CA GLU A 5 20.87 -11.58 11.29
C GLU A 5 19.49 -11.48 10.64
N ILE A 6 18.95 -12.58 10.11
CA ILE A 6 17.70 -12.58 9.36
C ILE A 6 16.52 -12.67 10.33
N LYS A 7 15.63 -11.69 10.25
CA LYS A 7 14.33 -11.72 10.92
C LYS A 7 13.25 -11.84 9.87
N PHE A 8 12.26 -12.68 10.13
CA PHE A 8 11.12 -12.84 9.24
C PHE A 8 9.81 -12.99 10.01
N ALA A 9 8.71 -12.68 9.34
CA ALA A 9 7.34 -12.93 9.78
C ALA A 9 6.55 -13.50 8.60
N GLU A 10 5.59 -14.38 8.87
CA GLU A 10 4.81 -15.08 7.85
C GLU A 10 3.31 -14.95 8.13
N VAL A 11 2.54 -14.96 7.05
CA VAL A 11 1.07 -14.97 7.07
C VAL A 11 0.59 -16.03 6.09
N GLU A 12 -0.28 -16.91 6.57
CA GLU A 12 -1.08 -17.77 5.70
C GLU A 12 -2.44 -17.10 5.46
N ILE A 13 -2.84 -17.02 4.20
CA ILE A 13 -4.12 -16.51 3.74
C ILE A 13 -4.90 -17.72 3.25
N ASP A 14 -6.01 -18.02 3.93
CA ASP A 14 -6.87 -19.16 3.59
C ASP A 14 -8.06 -18.68 2.75
N ASN A 15 -8.06 -19.02 1.45
CA ASN A 15 -9.18 -18.76 0.54
C ASN A 15 -10.10 -19.98 0.39
N GLY A 16 -10.07 -20.93 1.33
CA GLY A 16 -10.93 -22.11 1.31
C GLY A 16 -10.70 -22.97 0.06
N ILE A 17 -11.74 -23.11 -0.78
CA ILE A 17 -11.68 -23.94 -1.99
C ILE A 17 -10.71 -23.39 -3.05
N HIS A 18 -10.38 -22.11 -2.99
CA HIS A 18 -9.43 -21.46 -3.90
C HIS A 18 -7.97 -21.56 -3.43
N GLY A 19 -7.72 -22.37 -2.39
CA GLY A 19 -6.39 -22.67 -1.88
C GLY A 19 -5.88 -21.68 -0.84
N LYS A 20 -4.61 -21.83 -0.50
CA LYS A 20 -3.93 -21.01 0.49
C LYS A 20 -2.81 -20.23 -0.19
N ARG A 21 -2.56 -19.00 0.30
CA ARG A 21 -1.43 -18.17 -0.12
C ARG A 21 -0.53 -17.91 1.10
N HIS A 22 0.78 -17.91 0.92
CA HIS A 22 1.74 -17.69 1.99
C HIS A 22 2.56 -16.42 1.70
N VAL A 23 2.50 -15.45 2.60
CA VAL A 23 3.26 -14.21 2.50
C VAL A 23 4.34 -14.19 3.56
N ARG A 24 5.60 -14.02 3.15
CA ARG A 24 6.77 -13.95 4.02
C ARG A 24 7.44 -12.60 3.91
N PHE A 25 7.63 -11.92 5.04
CA PHE A 25 8.41 -10.69 5.16
C PHE A 25 9.77 -11.02 5.77
N GLU A 26 10.87 -10.59 5.16
CA GLU A 26 12.24 -10.86 5.62
C GLU A 26 13.08 -9.57 5.65
N THR A 27 13.84 -9.33 6.71
CA THR A 27 14.78 -8.19 6.81
C THR A 27 16.12 -8.58 7.45
N GLY A 28 17.09 -7.68 7.37
CA GLY A 28 18.41 -7.80 8.03
C GLY A 28 19.58 -8.14 7.09
N ARG A 29 19.31 -8.69 5.90
CA ARG A 29 20.35 -9.12 4.95
C ARG A 29 20.61 -8.14 3.81
N LEU A 30 19.56 -7.70 3.12
CA LEU A 30 19.68 -6.90 1.89
C LEU A 30 19.50 -5.40 2.16
N ALA A 31 20.14 -4.57 1.33
CA ALA A 31 20.02 -3.11 1.36
C ALA A 31 20.23 -2.47 2.75
N LYS A 32 21.18 -2.98 3.54
CA LYS A 32 21.43 -2.56 4.95
C LYS A 32 21.71 -1.06 5.14
N GLN A 33 22.07 -0.35 4.07
CA GLN A 33 22.33 1.09 4.08
C GLN A 33 21.05 1.94 3.96
N ALA A 34 19.92 1.35 3.55
CA ALA A 34 18.64 2.04 3.53
C ALA A 34 18.17 2.37 4.96
N ALA A 35 17.27 3.35 5.09
CA ALA A 35 16.65 3.64 6.37
C ALA A 35 15.83 2.43 6.84
N GLY A 36 15.07 1.79 5.96
CA GLY A 36 14.49 0.46 6.21
C GLY A 36 14.48 -0.39 4.94
N SER A 37 14.57 -1.71 5.07
CA SER A 37 14.50 -2.62 3.94
C SER A 37 13.78 -3.91 4.30
N VAL A 38 13.08 -4.48 3.34
CA VAL A 38 12.39 -5.77 3.49
C VAL A 38 12.36 -6.48 2.14
N LEU A 39 12.57 -7.78 2.18
CA LEU A 39 12.26 -8.71 1.11
C LEU A 39 10.90 -9.32 1.42
N VAL A 40 9.94 -9.24 0.51
CA VAL A 40 8.65 -9.89 0.68
C VAL A 40 8.49 -10.93 -0.42
N THR A 41 8.09 -12.14 -0.04
CA THR A 41 7.85 -13.25 -0.95
C THR A 41 6.42 -13.77 -0.78
N ILE A 42 5.74 -14.06 -1.88
CA ILE A 42 4.46 -14.76 -1.90
C ILE A 42 4.64 -16.13 -2.58
N ASP A 43 4.17 -17.18 -1.90
CA ASP A 43 4.21 -18.60 -2.28
C ASP A 43 5.59 -19.13 -2.71
N ASP A 44 6.67 -18.52 -2.23
CA ASP A 44 8.05 -18.79 -2.69
C ASP A 44 8.26 -18.59 -4.21
N GLU A 45 7.30 -17.96 -4.90
CA GLU A 45 7.22 -17.81 -6.36
C GLU A 45 7.57 -16.38 -6.79
N THR A 46 6.94 -15.37 -6.17
CA THR A 46 7.16 -13.95 -6.50
C THR A 46 7.80 -13.21 -5.33
N THR A 47 8.88 -12.47 -5.60
CA THR A 47 9.68 -11.79 -4.57
C THR A 47 9.94 -10.34 -4.93
N LEU A 48 9.64 -9.44 -3.99
CA LEU A 48 9.89 -8.01 -4.07
C LEU A 48 10.89 -7.57 -3.01
N LEU A 49 11.83 -6.71 -3.38
CA LEU A 49 12.69 -5.98 -2.43
C LEU A 49 12.18 -4.56 -2.31
N SER A 50 11.80 -4.12 -1.12
CA SER A 50 11.53 -2.71 -0.83
C SER A 50 12.63 -2.11 0.03
N ALA A 51 13.07 -0.91 -0.34
CA ALA A 51 14.01 -0.09 0.43
C ALA A 51 13.47 1.34 0.58
N THR A 52 13.40 1.81 1.81
CA THR A 52 12.99 3.17 2.16
C THR A 52 14.21 3.98 2.58
N ALA A 53 14.37 5.16 2.00
CA ALA A 53 15.39 6.14 2.35
C ALA A 53 14.73 7.45 2.82
N ILE A 54 15.39 8.13 3.75
CA ILE A 54 14.91 9.38 4.35
C ILE A 54 16.06 10.40 4.29
N GLY A 55 15.79 11.57 3.73
CA GLY A 55 16.74 12.67 3.66
C GLY A 55 17.11 13.16 5.07
N LYS A 56 18.40 13.45 5.28
CA LYS A 56 18.91 13.94 6.58
C LYS A 56 18.38 15.34 6.93
N SER A 57 18.19 16.17 5.91
CA SER A 57 17.72 17.54 6.04
C SER A 57 16.36 17.70 5.36
N PRO A 58 15.48 18.58 5.88
CA PRO A 58 14.24 18.92 5.20
C PRO A 58 14.52 19.59 3.86
N ARG A 59 13.66 19.33 2.86
CA ARG A 59 13.69 20.02 1.57
C ARG A 59 13.19 21.44 1.74
N GLU A 60 14.04 22.41 1.42
CA GLU A 60 13.67 23.82 1.37
C GLU A 60 12.79 24.12 0.14
N GLY A 61 11.85 25.06 0.30
CA GLY A 61 10.99 25.52 -0.80
C GLY A 61 9.81 24.62 -1.14
N PHE A 62 9.56 23.57 -0.35
CA PHE A 62 8.39 22.69 -0.50
C PHE A 62 7.33 23.01 0.55
N ASP A 63 6.11 23.29 0.11
CA ASP A 63 4.93 23.46 0.96
C ASP A 63 4.17 22.15 1.20
N PHE A 64 4.52 21.07 0.50
CA PHE A 64 3.96 19.72 0.65
C PHE A 64 4.98 18.70 1.15
N PHE A 65 4.51 17.51 1.54
CA PHE A 65 5.35 16.38 1.96
C PHE A 65 5.99 15.68 0.74
N PRO A 66 7.34 15.71 0.60
CA PRO A 66 8.04 15.14 -0.56
C PRO A 66 8.24 13.62 -0.43
N LEU A 67 7.17 12.85 -0.67
CA LEU A 67 7.22 11.41 -0.86
C LEU A 67 7.33 11.06 -2.35
N THR A 68 8.29 10.19 -2.66
CA THR A 68 8.47 9.57 -3.99
C THR A 68 8.38 8.06 -3.84
N VAL A 69 7.62 7.41 -4.72
CA VAL A 69 7.51 5.96 -4.78
C VAL A 69 7.89 5.50 -6.18
N ASP A 70 8.86 4.59 -6.27
CA ASP A 70 9.32 4.00 -7.52
C ASP A 70 9.10 2.48 -7.49
N VAL A 71 8.57 1.93 -8.57
CA VAL A 71 8.47 0.47 -8.79
C VAL A 71 9.35 0.10 -9.98
N GLU A 72 10.36 -0.72 -9.71
CA GLU A 72 11.40 -1.12 -10.65
C GLU A 72 11.18 -2.58 -11.07
N GLU A 73 10.58 -2.78 -12.23
CA GLU A 73 10.48 -4.09 -12.86
C GLU A 73 11.83 -4.47 -13.48
N ARG A 74 12.37 -5.62 -13.10
CA ARG A 74 13.59 -6.17 -13.71
C ARG A 74 13.22 -7.33 -14.61
N MET A 75 13.63 -7.28 -15.88
CA MET A 75 13.24 -8.31 -16.85
C MET A 75 13.79 -9.69 -16.50
N TYR A 76 14.91 -9.73 -15.75
CA TYR A 76 15.44 -10.97 -15.21
C TYR A 76 14.47 -11.67 -14.25
N ALA A 77 13.55 -10.95 -13.61
CA ALA A 77 12.60 -11.51 -12.65
C ALA A 77 11.68 -12.55 -13.31
N GLY A 78 11.37 -12.37 -14.60
CA GLY A 78 10.65 -13.32 -15.44
C GLY A 78 11.56 -14.10 -16.40
N GLY A 79 12.87 -14.15 -16.15
CA GLY A 79 13.85 -14.89 -16.97
C GLY A 79 14.07 -14.33 -18.38
N LYS A 80 13.81 -13.05 -18.62
CA LYS A 80 13.89 -12.42 -19.95
C LYS A 80 15.02 -11.39 -20.03
N ILE A 81 15.61 -11.26 -21.22
CA ILE A 81 16.52 -10.14 -21.55
C ILE A 81 15.67 -8.99 -22.12
N PRO A 82 15.86 -7.73 -21.69
CA PRO A 82 15.10 -6.61 -22.23
C PRO A 82 15.22 -6.51 -23.76
N ALA A 83 14.08 -6.41 -24.45
CA ALA A 83 14.03 -6.33 -25.92
C ALA A 83 14.48 -4.95 -26.47
N SER A 84 14.69 -3.96 -25.60
CA SER A 84 15.11 -2.61 -25.98
C SER A 84 16.45 -2.63 -26.73
N TYR A 85 16.71 -1.58 -27.54
CA TYR A 85 17.95 -1.45 -28.31
C TYR A 85 19.20 -1.59 -27.43
N PHE A 86 19.17 -1.00 -26.23
CA PHE A 86 20.27 -1.05 -25.26
C PHE A 86 20.30 -2.31 -24.38
N ARG A 87 19.37 -3.26 -24.57
CA ARG A 87 19.22 -4.46 -23.72
C ARG A 87 19.15 -4.14 -22.22
N ARG A 88 18.52 -3.02 -21.89
CA ARG A 88 18.35 -2.50 -20.53
C ARG A 88 16.91 -2.07 -20.31
N GLU A 89 16.44 -2.19 -19.08
CA GLU A 89 15.19 -1.60 -18.64
C GLU A 89 15.21 -0.08 -18.88
N GLY A 90 14.09 0.44 -19.35
CA GLY A 90 13.94 1.83 -19.77
C GLY A 90 12.99 2.59 -18.87
N ARG A 91 12.00 3.25 -19.48
CA ARG A 91 10.94 3.93 -18.73
C ARG A 91 10.08 2.90 -17.99
N PRO A 92 9.55 3.25 -16.81
CA PRO A 92 8.58 2.41 -16.10
C PRO A 92 7.39 2.04 -16.99
N SER A 93 6.89 0.82 -16.82
CA SER A 93 5.67 0.34 -17.47
C SER A 93 4.43 1.00 -16.85
N THR A 94 3.28 0.85 -17.51
CA THR A 94 1.99 1.29 -16.94
C THR A 94 1.72 0.58 -15.62
N GLU A 95 1.97 -0.73 -15.53
CA GLU A 95 1.80 -1.51 -14.30
C GLU A 95 2.69 -1.02 -13.17
N ALA A 96 3.97 -0.73 -13.45
CA ALA A 96 4.87 -0.16 -12.45
C ALA A 96 4.37 1.22 -11.94
N ILE A 97 3.88 2.08 -12.84
CA ILE A 97 3.32 3.38 -12.47
C ILE A 97 2.05 3.23 -11.63
N LEU A 98 1.15 2.32 -12.02
CA LEU A 98 -0.09 2.07 -11.27
C LEU A 98 0.21 1.46 -9.89
N ALA A 99 1.15 0.52 -9.80
CA ALA A 99 1.63 -0.02 -8.53
C ALA A 99 2.23 1.08 -7.63
N ALA A 100 3.05 1.98 -8.19
CA ALA A 100 3.59 3.13 -7.46
C ALA A 100 2.46 4.03 -6.91
N ARG A 101 1.41 4.29 -7.69
CA ARG A 101 0.23 5.05 -7.22
C ARG A 101 -0.58 4.31 -6.16
N LEU A 102 -0.74 3.00 -6.28
CA LEU A 102 -1.42 2.17 -5.28
C LEU A 102 -0.67 2.15 -3.94
N ILE A 103 0.66 2.22 -3.97
CA ILE A 103 1.50 2.37 -2.78
C ILE A 103 1.40 3.79 -2.21
N ASP A 104 1.54 4.83 -3.05
CA ASP A 104 1.60 6.22 -2.60
C ASP A 104 0.31 6.68 -1.89
N ARG A 105 -0.86 6.34 -2.44
CA ARG A 105 -2.17 6.75 -1.94
C ARG A 105 -2.40 6.44 -0.45
N PRO A 106 -2.17 5.21 0.05
CA PRO A 106 -2.31 4.91 1.47
C PRO A 106 -1.07 5.32 2.31
N LEU A 107 0.15 5.30 1.75
CA LEU A 107 1.36 5.64 2.51
C LEU A 107 1.45 7.14 2.82
N ARG A 108 1.20 8.01 1.83
CA ARG A 108 1.34 9.47 1.94
C ARG A 108 0.57 10.08 3.12
N PRO A 109 -0.73 9.80 3.33
CA PRO A 109 -1.48 10.35 4.47
C PRO A 109 -1.12 9.69 5.80
N ALA A 110 -0.42 8.55 5.80
CA ALA A 110 0.00 7.89 7.03
C ALA A 110 1.25 8.50 7.68
N PHE A 111 2.03 9.31 6.94
CA PHE A 111 3.09 10.11 7.55
C PHE A 111 2.53 11.25 8.39
N THR A 112 3.21 11.55 9.50
CA THR A 112 2.83 12.66 10.37
C THR A 112 2.90 13.98 9.59
N LYS A 113 1.87 14.82 9.72
CA LYS A 113 1.79 16.09 8.99
C LYS A 113 2.96 17.00 9.36
N GLY A 114 3.43 17.76 8.38
CA GLY A 114 4.44 18.80 8.58
C GLY A 114 5.89 18.35 8.37
N ILE A 115 6.15 17.07 8.12
CA ILE A 115 7.50 16.63 7.74
C ILE A 115 7.84 17.18 6.35
N ARG A 116 9.09 17.62 6.19
CA ARG A 116 9.63 18.11 4.90
C ARG A 116 10.87 17.36 4.45
N ASN A 117 11.32 16.35 5.19
CA ASN A 117 12.37 15.45 4.74
C ASN A 117 11.87 14.65 3.54
N GLU A 118 12.72 14.52 2.52
CA GLU A 118 12.46 13.69 1.35
C GLU A 118 12.40 12.22 1.78
N VAL A 119 11.31 11.54 1.44
CA VAL A 119 11.15 10.11 1.66
C VAL A 119 11.05 9.45 0.29
N GLN A 120 11.94 8.48 0.04
CA GLN A 120 11.90 7.68 -1.18
C GLN A 120 11.64 6.22 -0.79
N VAL A 121 10.67 5.60 -1.44
CA VAL A 121 10.38 4.17 -1.34
C VAL A 121 10.60 3.56 -2.71
N VAL A 122 11.55 2.63 -2.81
CA VAL A 122 11.82 1.89 -4.05
C VAL A 122 11.42 0.44 -3.85
N VAL A 123 10.53 -0.07 -4.69
CA VAL A 123 10.15 -1.49 -4.72
C VAL A 123 10.69 -2.10 -6.01
N THR A 124 11.56 -3.10 -5.90
CA THR A 124 12.15 -3.81 -7.03
C THR A 124 11.55 -5.21 -7.14
N VAL A 125 11.06 -5.57 -8.32
CA VAL A 125 10.60 -6.93 -8.62
C VAL A 125 11.82 -7.81 -8.90
N LEU A 126 12.13 -8.76 -8.02
CA LEU A 126 13.32 -9.61 -8.13
C LEU A 126 13.01 -10.97 -8.76
N THR A 127 11.86 -11.53 -8.45
CA THR A 127 11.35 -12.78 -9.04
C THR A 127 9.87 -12.62 -9.25
N TYR A 128 9.36 -13.12 -10.38
CA TYR A 128 7.98 -12.92 -10.80
C TYR A 128 7.45 -14.20 -11.43
N GLU A 129 6.40 -14.75 -10.82
CA GLU A 129 5.58 -15.79 -11.42
C GLU A 129 4.59 -15.16 -12.41
N PRO A 130 4.55 -15.59 -13.69
CA PRO A 130 3.67 -15.00 -14.70
C PRO A 130 2.19 -14.88 -14.34
N ASP A 131 1.67 -15.82 -13.55
CA ASP A 131 0.27 -15.84 -13.11
C ASP A 131 0.01 -14.98 -11.85
N GLU A 132 0.99 -14.23 -11.36
CA GLU A 132 0.89 -13.44 -10.13
C GLU A 132 0.59 -11.95 -10.36
N ILE A 133 -0.25 -11.37 -9.51
CA ILE A 133 -0.55 -9.93 -9.50
C ILE A 133 0.22 -9.24 -8.36
N TYR A 134 1.37 -8.65 -8.68
CA TYR A 134 2.29 -8.14 -7.64
C TYR A 134 1.91 -6.78 -7.04
N ASN A 135 0.98 -6.02 -7.61
CA ASN A 135 0.78 -4.60 -7.30
C ASN A 135 0.32 -4.31 -5.86
N THR A 136 -0.68 -5.04 -5.34
CA THR A 136 -1.17 -4.92 -3.95
C THR A 136 -0.21 -5.56 -2.96
N PHE A 137 0.48 -6.62 -3.38
CA PHE A 137 1.59 -7.20 -2.66
C PHE A 137 2.74 -6.20 -2.43
N ALA A 138 3.03 -5.34 -3.42
CA ALA A 138 4.03 -4.28 -3.33
C ALA A 138 3.68 -3.21 -2.27
N ILE A 139 2.40 -2.99 -1.96
CA ILE A 139 1.96 -2.12 -0.84
C ILE A 139 2.50 -2.64 0.48
N ASN A 140 2.42 -3.95 0.71
CA ASN A 140 2.92 -4.56 1.94
C ASN A 140 4.45 -4.45 2.05
N ALA A 141 5.17 -4.61 0.93
CA ALA A 141 6.62 -4.43 0.90
C ALA A 141 7.02 -2.98 1.24
N ALA A 142 6.38 -2.00 0.61
CA ALA A 142 6.60 -0.58 0.86
C ALA A 142 6.24 -0.17 2.30
N SER A 143 5.12 -0.68 2.82
CA SER A 143 4.69 -0.43 4.20
C SER A 143 5.70 -1.01 5.20
N ALA A 144 6.14 -2.24 5.01
CA ALA A 144 7.04 -2.90 5.94
C ALA A 144 8.43 -2.27 5.96
N SER A 145 9.02 -1.96 4.80
CA SER A 145 10.31 -1.24 4.72
C SER A 145 10.22 0.15 5.37
N THR A 146 9.10 0.85 5.16
CA THR A 146 8.86 2.17 5.77
C THR A 146 8.68 2.06 7.28
N SER A 147 7.94 1.07 7.77
CA SER A 147 7.74 0.85 9.21
C SER A 147 9.05 0.46 9.92
N LEU A 148 9.94 -0.25 9.24
CA LEU A 148 11.29 -0.59 9.75
C LEU A 148 12.24 0.61 9.80
N SER A 149 11.93 1.70 9.08
CA SER A 149 12.86 2.82 8.87
C SER A 149 13.03 3.75 10.07
N GLY A 150 12.12 3.69 11.05
CA GLY A 150 12.03 4.66 12.14
C GLY A 150 11.35 5.98 11.75
N ALA A 151 10.85 6.13 10.52
CA ALA A 151 10.09 7.31 10.15
C ALA A 151 8.85 7.51 11.05
N PRO A 152 8.43 8.77 11.30
CA PRO A 152 7.14 9.10 11.94
C PRO A 152 5.95 8.76 11.04
N PHE A 153 5.70 7.46 10.88
CA PHE A 153 4.75 6.84 9.97
C PHE A 153 3.73 6.01 10.77
N ASN A 154 2.45 6.29 10.59
CA ASN A 154 1.34 5.64 11.30
C ASN A 154 0.86 4.38 10.56
N GLY A 155 1.78 3.45 10.32
CA GLY A 155 1.53 2.10 9.83
C GLY A 155 1.69 1.04 10.93
N PRO A 156 1.80 -0.25 10.58
CA PRO A 156 1.86 -0.80 9.23
C PRO A 156 0.53 -0.71 8.46
N ILE A 157 0.63 -0.66 7.14
CA ILE A 157 -0.48 -0.72 6.18
C ILE A 157 -0.49 -2.10 5.52
N GLY A 158 -1.63 -2.77 5.55
CA GLY A 158 -1.89 -4.00 4.80
C GLY A 158 -2.59 -3.67 3.49
N GLY A 159 -2.09 -4.20 2.39
CA GLY A 159 -2.70 -4.09 1.07
C GLY A 159 -3.08 -5.47 0.53
N VAL A 160 -4.31 -5.62 0.05
CA VAL A 160 -4.83 -6.87 -0.51
C VAL A 160 -5.52 -6.60 -1.84
N ARG A 161 -5.52 -7.60 -2.72
CA ARG A 161 -6.43 -7.65 -3.86
C ARG A 161 -7.50 -8.68 -3.57
N MET A 162 -8.76 -8.31 -3.71
CA MET A 162 -9.93 -9.15 -3.49
C MET A 162 -10.65 -9.32 -4.82
N ALA A 163 -10.93 -10.55 -5.22
CA ALA A 163 -11.78 -10.82 -6.38
C ALA A 163 -13.01 -11.63 -5.98
N LEU A 164 -14.17 -11.27 -6.53
CA LEU A 164 -15.40 -12.03 -6.35
C LEU A 164 -15.47 -13.13 -7.40
N ILE A 165 -15.14 -14.36 -7.02
CA ILE A 165 -15.08 -15.55 -7.89
C ILE A 165 -16.08 -16.57 -7.34
N ASP A 166 -17.01 -17.02 -8.19
CA ASP A 166 -18.02 -18.03 -7.83
C ASP A 166 -18.79 -17.72 -6.52
N GLY A 167 -19.02 -16.42 -6.26
CA GLY A 167 -19.71 -15.94 -5.06
C GLY A 167 -18.83 -15.84 -3.80
N GLN A 168 -17.53 -16.12 -3.89
CA GLN A 168 -16.57 -15.98 -2.79
C GLN A 168 -15.58 -14.84 -3.05
N TRP A 169 -15.29 -14.03 -2.02
CA TRP A 169 -14.18 -13.08 -2.04
C TRP A 169 -12.84 -13.79 -1.81
N VAL A 170 -12.00 -13.84 -2.83
CA VAL A 170 -10.67 -14.48 -2.84
C VAL A 170 -9.59 -13.41 -2.68
N CYS A 171 -8.74 -13.55 -1.67
CA CYS A 171 -7.61 -12.66 -1.42
C CYS A 171 -6.35 -13.10 -2.17
N PHE A 172 -5.67 -12.15 -2.82
CA PHE A 172 -4.58 -12.38 -3.77
C PHE A 172 -4.96 -13.44 -4.81
N PRO A 173 -5.91 -13.14 -5.69
CA PRO A 173 -6.20 -14.01 -6.83
C PRO A 173 -5.00 -14.03 -7.80
N LYS A 174 -4.81 -15.16 -8.48
CA LYS A 174 -3.94 -15.26 -9.66
C LYS A 174 -4.63 -14.68 -10.91
N TYR A 175 -3.88 -14.31 -11.95
CA TYR A 175 -4.46 -13.81 -13.20
C TYR A 175 -5.44 -14.82 -13.82
N SER A 176 -5.09 -16.10 -13.82
CA SER A 176 -5.93 -17.20 -14.29
C SER A 176 -7.27 -17.30 -13.55
N GLN A 177 -7.30 -16.91 -12.27
CA GLN A 177 -8.52 -16.92 -11.47
C GLN A 177 -9.44 -15.73 -11.79
N LEU A 178 -8.90 -14.60 -12.27
CA LEU A 178 -9.69 -13.43 -12.64
C LEU A 178 -10.58 -13.67 -13.86
N GLU A 179 -10.30 -14.70 -14.67
CA GLU A 179 -11.17 -15.08 -15.79
C GLU A 179 -12.60 -15.43 -15.34
N ASN A 180 -12.75 -15.91 -14.10
CA ASN A 180 -14.02 -16.27 -13.47
C ASN A 180 -14.47 -15.27 -12.40
N ALA A 181 -13.81 -14.12 -12.29
CA ALA A 181 -14.19 -13.08 -11.33
C ALA A 181 -15.20 -12.11 -11.95
N VAL A 182 -16.21 -11.69 -11.18
CA VAL A 182 -17.16 -10.63 -11.58
C VAL A 182 -16.77 -9.24 -11.05
N PHE A 183 -15.78 -9.18 -10.15
CA PHE A 183 -15.29 -7.93 -9.57
C PHE A 183 -13.86 -8.13 -9.05
N ASP A 184 -12.99 -7.15 -9.26
CA ASP A 184 -11.62 -7.07 -8.74
C ASP A 184 -11.46 -5.76 -7.95
N MET A 185 -10.92 -5.85 -6.74
CA MET A 185 -10.78 -4.74 -5.82
C MET A 185 -9.47 -4.79 -5.06
N ALA A 186 -8.59 -3.80 -5.28
CA ALA A 186 -7.47 -3.51 -4.41
C ALA A 186 -7.94 -2.68 -3.19
N VAL A 187 -7.62 -3.15 -1.98
CA VAL A 187 -7.94 -2.48 -0.72
C VAL A 187 -6.68 -2.34 0.10
N ALA A 188 -6.45 -1.16 0.68
CA ALA A 188 -5.42 -0.98 1.68
C ALA A 188 -5.95 -0.28 2.93
N GLY A 189 -5.46 -0.69 4.09
CA GLY A 189 -5.88 -0.16 5.38
C GLY A 189 -4.87 -0.43 6.49
N ARG A 190 -5.19 0.03 7.69
CA ARG A 190 -4.39 -0.19 8.89
C ARG A 190 -5.25 -0.60 10.06
N ILE A 191 -4.65 -1.24 11.05
CA ILE A 191 -5.31 -1.52 12.32
C ILE A 191 -5.43 -0.23 13.12
N VAL A 192 -6.62 0.01 13.67
CA VAL A 192 -6.90 1.08 14.62
C VAL A 192 -7.52 0.49 15.87
N THR A 193 -7.16 1.03 17.04
CA THR A 193 -7.80 0.70 18.30
C THR A 193 -8.90 1.73 18.57
N LYS A 194 -10.14 1.25 18.73
CA LYS A 194 -11.30 2.08 19.07
C LYS A 194 -11.22 2.54 20.53
N ALA A 195 -12.04 3.53 20.88
CA ALA A 195 -12.09 4.07 22.25
C ALA A 195 -12.46 3.01 23.31
N ASP A 196 -13.16 1.94 22.91
CA ASP A 196 -13.52 0.80 23.77
C ASP A 196 -12.42 -0.27 23.90
N GLY A 197 -11.26 -0.06 23.26
CA GLY A 197 -10.13 -0.98 23.28
C GLY A 197 -10.19 -2.09 22.23
N THR A 198 -11.24 -2.16 21.40
CA THR A 198 -11.32 -3.16 20.31
C THR A 198 -10.48 -2.75 19.10
N GLU A 199 -9.87 -3.73 18.43
CA GLU A 199 -9.16 -3.51 17.16
C GLU A 199 -10.14 -3.60 15.98
N ASP A 200 -9.97 -2.71 15.00
CA ASP A 200 -10.66 -2.75 13.70
C ASP A 200 -9.69 -2.35 12.59
N VAL A 201 -10.07 -2.57 11.34
CA VAL A 201 -9.32 -2.11 10.17
C VAL A 201 -9.96 -0.85 9.60
N ALA A 202 -9.22 0.25 9.65
CA ALA A 202 -9.56 1.46 8.93
C ALA A 202 -9.07 1.34 7.47
N ILE A 203 -10.01 1.21 6.54
CA ILE A 203 -9.73 1.23 5.10
C ILE A 203 -9.33 2.65 4.69
N MET A 204 -8.22 2.77 3.97
CA MET A 204 -7.61 4.05 3.58
C MET A 204 -7.61 4.26 2.06
N MET A 205 -7.63 3.18 1.29
CA MET A 205 -7.58 3.22 -0.16
C MET A 205 -8.37 2.05 -0.74
N VAL A 206 -9.17 2.34 -1.76
CA VAL A 206 -9.89 1.36 -2.59
C VAL A 206 -9.66 1.73 -4.05
N GLU A 207 -9.32 0.75 -4.87
CA GLU A 207 -9.33 0.81 -6.34
C GLU A 207 -10.02 -0.45 -6.83
N ALA A 208 -11.15 -0.31 -7.52
CA ALA A 208 -11.99 -1.46 -7.88
C ALA A 208 -12.60 -1.31 -9.27
N GLU A 209 -12.85 -2.44 -9.91
CA GLU A 209 -13.46 -2.53 -11.22
C GLU A 209 -14.22 -3.86 -11.39
N ALA A 210 -15.20 -3.85 -12.30
CA ALA A 210 -15.70 -5.10 -12.87
C ALA A 210 -14.66 -5.64 -13.86
N THR A 211 -14.58 -6.95 -14.01
CA THR A 211 -13.67 -7.61 -14.96
C THR A 211 -14.24 -7.63 -16.39
N ASP A 212 -13.39 -7.85 -17.39
CA ASP A 212 -13.79 -7.98 -18.79
C ASP A 212 -14.87 -9.06 -19.03
N ASN A 213 -14.82 -10.16 -18.27
CA ASN A 213 -15.76 -11.28 -18.40
C ASN A 213 -17.04 -11.10 -17.57
N SER A 214 -17.12 -10.08 -16.71
CA SER A 214 -18.20 -9.91 -15.74
C SER A 214 -19.59 -9.96 -16.38
N TRP A 215 -19.77 -9.31 -17.53
CA TRP A 215 -21.05 -9.31 -18.23
C TRP A 215 -21.51 -10.72 -18.62
N LYS A 216 -20.59 -11.53 -19.16
CA LYS A 216 -20.85 -12.91 -19.56
C LYS A 216 -21.18 -13.77 -18.34
N LEU A 217 -20.34 -13.71 -17.30
CA LEU A 217 -20.52 -14.47 -16.07
C LEU A 217 -21.88 -14.18 -15.40
N ILE A 218 -22.31 -12.92 -15.40
CA ILE A 218 -23.60 -12.52 -14.81
C ILE A 218 -24.77 -12.96 -15.69
N LYS A 219 -24.70 -12.75 -17.02
CA LYS A 219 -25.85 -12.97 -17.92
C LYS A 219 -26.02 -14.40 -18.38
N GLU A 220 -24.92 -15.11 -18.61
CA GLU A 220 -24.92 -16.47 -19.17
C GLU A 220 -24.76 -17.51 -18.06
N ASP A 221 -23.84 -17.27 -17.12
CA ASP A 221 -23.50 -18.25 -16.07
C ASP A 221 -24.25 -18.01 -14.75
N GLY A 222 -25.05 -16.93 -14.68
CA GLY A 222 -25.92 -16.62 -13.54
C GLY A 222 -25.18 -16.18 -12.28
N GLN A 223 -23.93 -15.72 -12.40
CA GLN A 223 -23.16 -15.21 -11.26
C GLN A 223 -23.76 -13.90 -10.70
N THR A 224 -23.49 -13.67 -9.42
CA THR A 224 -23.98 -12.49 -8.70
C THR A 224 -23.41 -11.20 -9.30
N ALA A 225 -24.27 -10.23 -9.58
CA ALA A 225 -23.81 -8.91 -10.02
C ALA A 225 -23.19 -8.11 -8.86
N PRO A 226 -22.10 -7.35 -9.09
CA PRO A 226 -21.44 -6.57 -8.05
C PRO A 226 -22.20 -5.25 -7.77
N THR A 227 -23.31 -5.34 -7.03
CA THR A 227 -24.03 -4.15 -6.52
C THR A 227 -23.28 -3.51 -5.36
N GLU A 228 -23.70 -2.32 -4.93
CA GLU A 228 -23.11 -1.61 -3.80
C GLU A 228 -23.06 -2.46 -2.52
N GLU A 229 -24.08 -3.27 -2.26
CA GLU A 229 -24.12 -4.18 -1.11
C GLU A 229 -23.03 -5.24 -1.21
N ILE A 230 -22.88 -5.87 -2.38
CA ILE A 230 -21.86 -6.90 -2.63
C ILE A 230 -20.45 -6.30 -2.53
N VAL A 231 -20.24 -5.10 -3.07
CA VAL A 231 -18.96 -4.39 -2.95
C VAL A 231 -18.64 -4.06 -1.48
N ALA A 232 -19.64 -3.64 -0.70
CA ALA A 232 -19.46 -3.40 0.73
C ALA A 232 -19.11 -4.68 1.51
N GLU A 233 -19.74 -5.81 1.17
CA GLU A 233 -19.35 -7.13 1.72
C GLU A 233 -17.90 -7.46 1.39
N GLY A 234 -17.43 -7.16 0.17
CA GLY A 234 -16.03 -7.33 -0.22
C GLY A 234 -15.05 -6.50 0.60
N LEU A 235 -15.43 -5.27 0.97
CA LEU A 235 -14.63 -4.42 1.84
C LEU A 235 -14.52 -4.99 3.25
N GLU A 236 -15.61 -5.53 3.80
CA GLU A 236 -15.58 -6.22 5.10
C GLU A 236 -14.78 -7.53 5.03
N ALA A 237 -14.91 -8.30 3.94
CA ALA A 237 -14.15 -9.53 3.70
C ALA A 237 -12.63 -9.28 3.57
N ALA A 238 -12.22 -8.08 3.14
CA ALA A 238 -10.81 -7.69 3.06
C ALA A 238 -10.16 -7.47 4.44
N LYS A 239 -10.93 -7.05 5.46
CA LYS A 239 -10.38 -6.60 6.75
C LYS A 239 -9.58 -7.68 7.49
N PRO A 240 -10.02 -8.94 7.60
CA PRO A 240 -9.24 -9.97 8.29
C PRO A 240 -7.86 -10.20 7.65
N PHE A 241 -7.77 -10.17 6.31
CA PHE A 241 -6.51 -10.33 5.58
C PHE A 241 -5.59 -9.13 5.78
N ILE A 242 -6.14 -7.91 5.72
CA ILE A 242 -5.38 -6.68 6.02
C ILE A 242 -4.84 -6.73 7.45
N ALA A 243 -5.67 -7.12 8.43
CA ALA A 243 -5.26 -7.23 9.82
C ALA A 243 -4.13 -8.26 10.01
N ALA A 244 -4.21 -9.42 9.34
CA ALA A 244 -3.16 -10.44 9.39
C ALA A 244 -1.82 -9.91 8.84
N LEU A 245 -1.86 -9.23 7.69
CA LEU A 245 -0.67 -8.60 7.08
C LEU A 245 -0.10 -7.49 7.98
N CYS A 246 -0.94 -6.62 8.54
CA CYS A 246 -0.51 -5.59 9.49
C CYS A 246 0.16 -6.20 10.73
N LYS A 247 -0.40 -7.28 11.30
CA LYS A 247 0.14 -7.95 12.49
C LYS A 247 1.49 -8.58 12.23
N ALA A 248 1.69 -9.24 11.09
CA ALA A 248 2.99 -9.80 10.73
C ALA A 248 4.05 -8.70 10.50
N GLN A 249 3.68 -7.60 9.84
CA GLN A 249 4.57 -6.45 9.69
C GLN A 249 4.92 -5.85 11.07
N ALA A 250 3.94 -5.67 11.96
CA ALA A 250 4.16 -5.11 13.29
C ALA A 250 5.06 -6.00 14.14
N ASP A 251 4.89 -7.33 14.10
CA ASP A 251 5.79 -8.29 14.75
C ASP A 251 7.22 -8.21 14.21
N LEU A 252 7.39 -8.07 12.89
CA LEU A 252 8.71 -7.89 12.29
C LEU A 252 9.36 -6.57 12.75
N VAL A 253 8.58 -5.48 12.80
CA VAL A 253 9.04 -4.17 13.27
C VAL A 253 9.41 -4.19 14.75
N ALA A 254 8.63 -4.87 15.59
CA ALA A 254 8.95 -5.01 17.02
C ALA A 254 10.31 -5.71 17.25
N ARG A 255 10.70 -6.62 16.36
CA ARG A 255 11.95 -7.40 16.48
C ARG A 255 13.15 -6.81 15.74
N ALA A 256 12.93 -5.98 14.71
CA ALA A 256 13.98 -5.52 13.80
C ALA A 256 13.89 -4.03 13.41
N GLY A 257 12.87 -3.31 13.87
CA GLY A 257 12.66 -1.90 13.57
C GLY A 257 13.77 -1.02 14.15
N LYS A 258 14.13 0.02 13.41
CA LYS A 258 15.05 1.04 13.90
C LYS A 258 14.34 1.97 14.89
N PRO A 259 15.09 2.63 15.80
CA PRO A 259 14.53 3.65 16.68
C PRO A 259 13.82 4.75 15.88
N ALA A 260 12.77 5.33 16.48
CA ALA A 260 12.06 6.46 15.89
C ALA A 260 13.02 7.63 15.61
N LEU A 261 12.88 8.22 14.43
CA LEU A 261 13.64 9.37 14.00
C LEU A 261 12.95 10.65 14.48
N GLU A 262 13.72 11.53 15.12
CA GLU A 262 13.29 12.89 15.42
C GLU A 262 13.50 13.75 14.17
N LEU A 263 12.41 14.03 13.46
CA LEU A 263 12.42 14.90 12.29
C LEU A 263 11.80 16.26 12.63
N PRO A 264 12.33 17.36 12.08
CA PRO A 264 11.71 18.66 12.26
C PRO A 264 10.32 18.70 11.60
N PHE A 265 9.35 19.23 12.32
CA PHE A 265 7.98 19.43 11.86
C PHE A 265 7.76 20.89 11.47
N PHE A 266 7.19 21.08 10.28
CA PHE A 266 6.88 22.37 9.69
C PHE A 266 5.38 22.42 9.40
N GLY A 267 4.62 23.12 10.22
CA GLY A 267 3.18 23.26 10.04
C GLY A 267 2.56 24.11 11.13
N GLY A 268 1.39 24.68 10.82
CA GLY A 268 0.69 25.64 11.67
C GLY A 268 1.21 27.06 11.48
N HIS A 269 0.32 28.04 11.61
CA HIS A 269 0.69 29.45 11.60
C HIS A 269 1.00 29.98 13.01
N GLY A 270 0.87 29.13 14.03
CA GLY A 270 0.90 29.49 15.44
C GLY A 270 -0.53 29.72 15.95
N GLU A 271 -0.82 29.28 17.18
CA GLU A 271 -2.17 29.45 17.77
C GLU A 271 -2.58 30.93 17.85
N ASP A 272 -1.60 31.82 18.02
CA ASP A 272 -1.80 33.27 18.05
C ASP A 272 -2.23 33.82 16.68
N VAL A 273 -1.60 33.35 15.60
CA VAL A 273 -1.97 33.75 14.23
C VAL A 273 -3.30 33.14 13.85
N ASP A 274 -3.52 31.86 14.14
CA ASP A 274 -4.79 31.18 13.85
C ASP A 274 -5.96 31.89 14.56
N ALA A 275 -5.81 32.22 15.85
CA ALA A 275 -6.82 32.94 16.62
C ALA A 275 -7.05 34.38 16.10
N ALA A 276 -5.99 35.09 15.71
CA ALA A 276 -6.10 36.44 15.17
C ALA A 276 -6.84 36.46 13.82
N VAL A 277 -6.56 35.49 12.94
CA VAL A 277 -7.23 35.34 11.65
C VAL A 277 -8.69 34.94 11.84
N GLU A 278 -8.95 34.00 12.75
CA GLU A 278 -10.32 33.56 13.08
C GLU A 278 -11.16 34.74 13.59
N ALA A 279 -10.66 35.49 14.57
CA ALA A 279 -11.36 36.65 15.13
C ALA A 279 -11.60 37.76 14.08
N PHE A 280 -10.70 37.91 13.10
CA PHE A 280 -10.83 38.94 12.06
C PHE A 280 -11.81 38.54 10.95
N ALA A 281 -11.84 37.27 10.54
CA ALA A 281 -12.44 36.86 9.28
C ALA A 281 -13.52 35.78 9.38
N ALA A 282 -13.71 35.10 10.51
CA ALA A 282 -14.59 33.92 10.58
C ALA A 282 -16.03 34.21 10.11
N ASP A 283 -16.68 35.23 10.69
CA ASP A 283 -18.07 35.57 10.34
C ASP A 283 -18.20 35.98 8.86
N ARG A 284 -17.24 36.79 8.37
CA ARG A 284 -17.22 37.23 6.97
C ARG A 284 -16.99 36.07 6.00
N LEU A 285 -16.11 35.13 6.36
CA LEU A 285 -15.88 33.93 5.54
C LEU A 285 -17.12 33.05 5.53
N ALA A 286 -17.83 32.90 6.65
CA ALA A 286 -19.08 32.16 6.71
C ALA A 286 -20.14 32.74 5.75
N GLU A 287 -20.28 34.07 5.70
CA GLU A 287 -21.15 34.74 4.73
C GLU A 287 -20.68 34.50 3.29
N VAL A 288 -19.38 34.68 3.00
CA VAL A 288 -18.83 34.47 1.65
C VAL A 288 -19.04 33.04 1.17
N TYR A 289 -18.83 32.03 2.02
CA TYR A 289 -19.06 30.63 1.67
C TYR A 289 -20.54 30.27 1.49
N SER A 290 -21.48 31.14 1.87
CA SER A 290 -22.90 30.97 1.60
C SER A 290 -23.31 31.43 0.19
N ILE A 291 -22.43 32.15 -0.52
CA ILE A 291 -22.69 32.64 -1.87
C ILE A 291 -22.58 31.48 -2.86
N ALA A 292 -23.69 31.20 -3.57
CA ALA A 292 -23.76 30.09 -4.52
C ALA A 292 -22.95 30.36 -5.81
N GLY A 293 -22.84 31.62 -6.21
CA GLY A 293 -22.09 32.04 -7.39
C GLY A 293 -20.59 31.99 -7.13
N LYS A 294 -19.85 31.16 -7.88
CA LYS A 294 -18.38 31.07 -7.73
C LYS A 294 -17.64 32.41 -7.92
N GLN A 295 -18.23 33.36 -8.65
CA GLN A 295 -17.63 34.65 -8.99
C GLN A 295 -18.18 35.82 -8.18
N GLU A 296 -19.24 35.60 -7.38
CA GLU A 296 -19.91 36.59 -6.53
C GLU A 296 -19.37 36.50 -5.10
#